data_AF-A0A838FKG5-F1
#
_entry.id   AF-A0A838FKG5-F1
#
_cell.length_a   1.000
_cell.length_b   1.000
_cell.length_c   1.000
_cell.angle_alpha   90.00
_cell.angle_beta   90.00
_cell.angle_gamma   90.00
#
_symmetry.space_group_name_H-M   'P 1'
#
loop_
_entity.id
_entity.type
_entity.pdbx_description
1 polymer ?
#
loop_
_entity_poly.entity_id
_entity_poly.type
_entity_poly.pdbx_seq_one_letter_code
_entity_poly.pdbx_strand_id
1 'polypeptide(L)'
;MVGSAFAKAYEAPGHGYHWGMATPHANLPRGTRIKVGATGSLKQILFGPAEVDDGSQNLVGAITTCMGNVGASSIAEFQQTEIIIAPSIKTEGKLFQTVQSVGMGTS
;
A
#
# COMPACT_ATOMS: atom_id res chain seq x y z
N MET A 1 3.26 -10.81 1.10
CA MET A 1 4.50 -10.11 1.53
C MET A 1 4.43 -8.68 1.02
N VAL A 2 4.73 -7.68 1.86
CA VAL A 2 4.63 -6.25 1.52
C VAL A 2 6.04 -5.66 1.41
N GLY A 3 6.37 -5.06 0.26
CA GLY A 3 7.72 -4.52 0.00
C GLY A 3 7.73 -3.00 -0.11
N SER A 4 7.07 -2.46 -1.13
CA SER A 4 7.10 -1.03 -1.46
C SER A 4 6.55 -0.13 -0.36
N ALA A 5 5.50 -0.54 0.37
CA ALA A 5 4.98 0.24 1.50
C ALA A 5 6.00 0.33 2.65
N PHE A 6 6.66 -0.78 3.00
CA PHE A 6 7.70 -0.77 4.03
C PHE A 6 8.97 -0.05 3.59
N ALA A 7 9.26 0.01 2.29
CA ALA A 7 10.35 0.84 1.77
C ALA A 7 10.11 2.35 1.98
N LYS A 8 8.88 2.78 2.27
CA LYS A 8 8.55 4.15 2.68
C LYS A 8 8.83 4.45 4.17
N ALA A 9 9.23 3.46 4.96
CA ALA A 9 9.55 3.66 6.38
C ALA A 9 10.87 4.43 6.54
N TYR A 10 10.97 5.30 7.55
CA TYR A 10 12.24 5.97 7.89
C TYR A 10 13.34 4.98 8.28
N GLU A 11 12.95 3.84 8.85
CA GLU A 11 13.82 2.73 9.24
C GLU A 11 14.25 1.85 8.06
N ALA A 12 13.65 2.04 6.87
CA ALA A 12 14.00 1.24 5.71
C ALA A 12 15.41 1.59 5.21
N PRO A 13 16.29 0.58 5.01
CA PRO A 13 17.67 0.82 4.57
C PRO A 13 17.76 1.38 3.14
N GLY A 14 16.68 1.29 2.38
CA GLY A 14 16.58 1.87 1.04
C GLY A 14 16.41 3.39 1.02
N HIS A 15 16.19 4.04 2.18
CA HIS A 15 16.03 5.50 2.30
C HIS A 15 15.05 6.11 1.27
N GLY A 16 13.86 5.50 1.15
CA GLY A 16 12.84 5.91 0.19
C GLY A 16 13.02 5.37 -1.24
N TYR A 17 13.93 4.41 -1.43
CA TYR A 17 14.05 3.61 -2.65
C TYR A 17 13.61 2.17 -2.43
N HIS A 18 13.00 1.59 -3.45
CA HIS A 18 12.59 0.19 -3.48
C HIS A 18 13.09 -0.48 -4.76
N TRP A 19 13.44 -1.76 -4.69
CA TRP A 19 13.79 -2.60 -5.84
C TRP A 19 13.40 -4.05 -5.54
N GLY A 20 13.14 -4.82 -6.60
CA GLY A 20 12.89 -6.25 -6.47
C GLY A 20 14.18 -7.03 -6.15
N MET A 21 14.05 -8.22 -5.56
CA MET A 21 15.17 -9.12 -5.20
C MET A 21 15.87 -9.78 -6.40
N ALA A 22 15.52 -9.38 -7.63
CA ALA A 22 16.07 -9.99 -8.82
C ALA A 22 17.57 -9.72 -8.94
N THR A 23 18.33 -10.71 -9.43
CA THR A 23 19.79 -10.63 -9.58
C THR A 23 20.21 -9.38 -10.36
N PRO A 24 21.14 -8.56 -9.83
CA PRO A 24 21.72 -7.45 -10.57
C PRO A 24 22.70 -8.01 -11.61
N HIS A 25 22.20 -8.35 -12.80
CA HIS A 25 23.02 -8.83 -13.90
C HIS A 25 23.02 -7.79 -15.03
N ALA A 26 24.21 -7.34 -15.45
CA ALA A 26 24.35 -6.28 -16.45
C ALA A 26 23.66 -6.63 -17.78
N ASN A 27 23.74 -7.88 -18.21
CA ASN A 27 23.14 -8.35 -19.47
C ASN A 27 21.75 -8.98 -19.28
N LEU A 28 21.24 -9.04 -18.04
CA LEU A 28 19.90 -9.57 -17.74
C LEU A 28 19.28 -8.79 -16.58
N PRO A 29 19.08 -7.47 -16.74
CA PRO A 29 18.50 -6.65 -15.68
C PRO A 29 17.06 -7.08 -15.45
N ARG A 30 16.79 -7.64 -14.26
CA ARG A 30 15.44 -8.09 -13.86
C ARG A 30 14.87 -7.29 -12.67
N GLY A 31 15.64 -6.34 -12.15
CA GLY A 31 15.26 -5.47 -11.05
C GLY A 31 15.40 -4.01 -11.45
N THR A 32 14.39 -3.20 -11.13
CA THR A 32 14.41 -1.76 -11.33
C THR A 32 14.34 -1.07 -9.98
N ARG A 33 15.25 -0.14 -9.73
CA ARG A 33 15.18 0.74 -8.57
C ARG A 33 14.18 1.86 -8.84
N ILE A 34 13.19 1.99 -7.98
CA ILE A 34 12.19 3.07 -8.02
C ILE A 34 12.30 3.94 -6.77
N LYS A 35 11.92 5.21 -6.89
CA LYS A 35 11.80 6.13 -5.76
C LYS A 35 10.36 6.09 -5.26
N VAL A 36 10.18 5.69 -4.01
CA VAL A 36 8.86 5.65 -3.34
C VAL A 36 8.72 6.75 -2.29
N GLY A 37 9.82 7.42 -1.92
CA GLY A 37 9.86 8.41 -0.85
C GLY A 37 9.83 7.76 0.53
N ALA A 38 10.08 8.53 1.57
CA ALA A 38 9.87 8.10 2.96
C ALA A 38 8.73 8.93 3.55
N THR A 39 7.69 8.28 4.07
CA THR A 39 6.43 8.94 4.44
C THR A 39 6.07 8.79 5.92
N GLY A 40 6.79 7.95 6.68
CA GLY A 40 6.52 7.78 8.10
C GLY A 40 7.41 6.73 8.75
N SER A 41 7.26 6.54 10.05
CA SER A 41 7.90 5.42 10.76
C SER A 41 7.24 4.08 10.38
N LEU A 42 7.94 2.97 10.56
CA LEU A 42 7.37 1.63 10.39
C LEU A 42 6.14 1.43 11.28
N LYS A 43 6.16 1.98 12.50
CA LYS A 43 5.01 1.95 13.42
C LYS A 43 3.80 2.66 12.82
N GLN A 44 3.99 3.83 12.23
CA GLN A 44 2.92 4.59 11.58
C GLN A 44 2.38 3.87 10.33
N ILE A 45 3.26 3.26 9.53
CA ILE A 45 2.86 2.47 8.37
C ILE A 45 1.99 1.28 8.79
N LEU A 46 2.34 0.60 9.88
CA LEU A 46 1.56 -0.55 10.38
C LEU A 46 0.29 -0.14 11.12
N PHE A 47 0.38 0.79 12.06
CA PHE A 47 -0.67 1.04 13.06
C PHE A 47 -1.28 2.45 13.00
N GLY A 48 -0.78 3.30 12.11
CA GLY A 48 -1.24 4.67 11.96
C GLY A 48 -0.73 5.64 13.04
N PRO A 49 -1.31 6.86 13.11
CA PRO A 49 -2.37 7.35 12.22
C PRO A 49 -1.89 7.46 10.77
N ALA A 50 -2.81 7.30 9.82
CA ALA A 50 -2.51 7.59 8.42
C ALA A 50 -2.57 9.11 8.19
N GLU A 51 -1.50 9.69 7.67
CA GLU A 51 -1.38 11.11 7.31
C GLU A 51 -1.50 11.33 5.80
N VAL A 52 -1.52 10.25 5.03
CA VAL A 52 -1.69 10.23 3.58
C VAL A 52 -2.87 9.33 3.19
N ASP A 53 -3.50 9.65 2.06
CA ASP A 53 -4.72 9.00 1.57
C ASP A 53 -4.46 7.91 0.50
N ASP A 54 -3.19 7.58 0.21
CA ASP A 54 -2.80 6.57 -0.78
C ASP A 54 -2.86 5.12 -0.27
N GLY A 55 -3.28 4.92 0.99
CA GLY A 55 -3.36 3.61 1.63
C GLY A 55 -2.00 2.99 1.97
N SER A 56 -0.91 3.77 1.95
CA SER A 56 0.42 3.28 2.33
C SER A 56 0.68 3.27 3.84
N GLN A 57 -0.26 3.76 4.67
CA GLN A 57 -0.15 3.81 6.12
C GLN A 57 -1.37 3.19 6.81
N ASN A 58 -1.22 2.87 8.11
CA ASN A 58 -2.23 2.22 8.94
C ASN A 58 -2.78 0.89 8.35
N LEU A 59 -1.88 0.02 7.88
CA LEU A 59 -2.25 -1.26 7.27
C LEU A 59 -3.07 -2.18 8.20
N VAL A 60 -2.77 -2.16 9.50
CA VAL A 60 -3.51 -2.93 10.50
C VAL A 60 -4.91 -2.34 10.69
N GLY A 61 -5.05 -1.02 10.81
CA GLY A 61 -6.37 -0.38 10.87
C GLY A 61 -7.20 -0.65 9.62
N ALA A 62 -6.57 -0.67 8.44
CA ALA A 62 -7.24 -0.99 7.18
C ALA A 62 -7.83 -2.42 7.19
N ILE A 63 -7.04 -3.44 7.55
CA ILE A 63 -7.55 -4.82 7.58
C ILE A 63 -8.60 -5.01 8.69
N THR A 64 -8.40 -4.44 9.88
CA THR A 64 -9.39 -4.54 10.97
C THR A 64 -10.72 -3.87 10.59
N THR A 65 -10.67 -2.71 9.91
CA THR A 65 -11.87 -2.05 9.40
C THR A 65 -12.59 -2.90 8.35
N CYS A 66 -11.84 -3.46 7.40
CA CYS A 66 -12.40 -4.36 6.39
C CYS A 66 -13.07 -5.59 7.02
N MET A 67 -12.40 -6.22 7.99
CA MET A 67 -12.95 -7.37 8.73
C MET A 67 -14.25 -7.01 9.46
N GLY A 68 -14.29 -5.84 10.11
CA GLY A 68 -15.50 -5.35 10.77
C GLY A 68 -16.67 -5.14 9.81
N ASN A 69 -16.42 -4.58 8.61
CA ASN A 69 -17.46 -4.32 7.61
C ASN A 69 -18.14 -5.58 7.08
N VAL A 70 -17.45 -6.72 7.08
CA VAL A 70 -17.97 -8.01 6.60
C VAL A 70 -18.30 -8.99 7.73
N GLY A 71 -18.23 -8.53 8.98
CA GLY A 71 -18.57 -9.34 10.16
C GLY A 71 -17.57 -10.47 10.46
N ALA A 72 -16.32 -10.36 10.02
CA ALA A 72 -15.29 -11.36 10.30
C ALA A 72 -14.53 -11.04 11.60
N SER A 73 -14.55 -11.96 12.56
CA SER A 73 -13.83 -11.83 13.84
C SER A 73 -12.41 -12.40 13.79
N SER A 74 -12.10 -13.19 12.77
CA SER A 74 -10.79 -13.81 12.57
C SER A 74 -10.36 -13.77 11.11
N ILE A 75 -9.06 -13.95 10.85
CA ILE A 75 -8.54 -14.05 9.48
C ILE A 75 -9.14 -15.26 8.74
N ALA A 76 -9.41 -16.36 9.44
CA ALA A 76 -10.04 -17.53 8.86
C ALA A 76 -11.47 -17.23 8.37
N GLU A 77 -12.26 -16.52 9.19
CA GLU A 77 -13.58 -16.05 8.78
C GLU A 77 -13.49 -15.06 7.62
N PHE A 78 -12.54 -14.13 7.66
CA PHE A 78 -12.34 -13.14 6.61
C PHE A 78 -11.99 -13.80 5.26
N GLN A 79 -11.29 -14.93 5.26
CA GLN A 79 -11.01 -15.70 4.04
C GLN A 79 -12.25 -16.36 3.41
N GLN A 80 -13.36 -16.48 4.15
CA GLN A 80 -14.62 -17.08 3.68
C GLN A 80 -15.65 -16.05 3.18
N THR A 81 -15.35 -14.75 3.28
CA THR A 81 -16.30 -13.69 2.91
C THR A 81 -16.47 -13.62 1.40
N GLU A 82 -17.64 -13.16 0.95
CA GLU A 82 -17.94 -12.98 -0.47
C GLU A 82 -17.01 -11.95 -1.12
N ILE A 83 -16.53 -12.25 -2.33
CA ILE A 83 -15.72 -11.34 -3.14
C ILE A 83 -16.56 -10.85 -4.32
N ILE A 84 -16.72 -9.54 -4.41
CA ILE A 84 -17.39 -8.89 -5.54
C ILE A 84 -16.32 -8.37 -6.51
N ILE A 85 -16.41 -8.75 -7.78
CA ILE A 85 -15.54 -8.24 -8.84
C ILE A 85 -16.28 -7.12 -9.58
N ALA A 86 -15.85 -5.87 -9.37
CA ALA A 86 -16.43 -4.69 -10.01
C ALA A 86 -15.40 -4.00 -10.93
N PRO A 87 -15.38 -4.28 -12.25
CA PRO A 87 -14.39 -3.70 -13.15
C PRO A 87 -14.35 -2.17 -13.18
N SER A 88 -15.50 -1.51 -13.00
CA SER A 88 -15.64 -0.05 -13.02
C SER A 88 -14.98 0.65 -11.84
N ILE A 89 -14.73 -0.05 -10.72
CA ILE A 89 -14.20 0.55 -9.48
C ILE A 89 -12.81 1.16 -9.67
N LYS A 90 -12.09 0.73 -10.72
CA LYS A 90 -10.79 1.29 -11.08
C LYS A 90 -10.88 2.72 -11.63
N THR A 91 -12.02 3.09 -12.22
CA THR A 91 -12.21 4.38 -12.88
C THR A 91 -13.23 5.26 -12.15
N GLU A 92 -14.21 4.65 -11.51
CA GLU A 92 -15.26 5.34 -10.76
C GLU A 92 -14.67 6.16 -9.62
N GLY A 93 -14.93 7.47 -9.61
CA GLY A 93 -14.36 8.43 -8.66
C GLY A 93 -12.87 8.76 -8.88
N LYS A 94 -12.07 7.82 -9.40
CA LYS A 94 -10.64 8.01 -9.66
C LYS A 94 -10.34 9.08 -10.71
N LEU A 95 -11.21 9.24 -11.72
CA LEU A 95 -11.05 10.31 -12.70
C LEU A 95 -11.13 11.70 -12.05
N PHE A 96 -12.08 11.90 -11.13
CA PHE A 96 -12.20 13.16 -10.40
C PHE A 96 -11.01 13.41 -9.47
N GLN A 97 -10.52 12.37 -8.79
CA GLN A 97 -9.32 12.45 -7.94
C GLN A 97 -8.10 12.89 -8.75
N THR A 98 -7.86 12.27 -9.91
CA THR A 98 -6.75 12.62 -10.80
C THR A 98 -6.87 14.05 -11.32
N VAL A 99 -8.05 14.46 -11.79
CA VAL A 99 -8.28 15.84 -12.30
C VAL A 99 -8.04 16.89 -11.21
N GLN A 100 -8.39 16.57 -9.97
CA GLN A 100 -8.21 17.47 -8.82
C GLN A 100 -6.84 17.34 -8.14
N SER A 101 -6.00 16.39 -8.58
CA SER A 101 -4.70 16.07 -7.96
C SER A 101 -4.80 15.72 -6.46
N VAL A 102 -5.82 14.95 -6.08
CA VAL A 102 -6.05 14.46 -4.70
C VAL A 102 -6.05 12.92 -4.67
N GLY A 103 -5.95 12.28 -3.49
CA GLY A 103 -6.04 10.81 -3.40
C GLY A 103 -4.77 10.05 -3.78
N MET A 104 -3.63 10.74 -3.96
CA MET A 104 -2.37 10.18 -4.44
C MET A 104 -1.24 10.21 -3.40
N GLY A 105 -1.55 10.48 -2.14
CA GLY A 105 -0.54 10.57 -1.07
C GLY A 105 0.43 11.74 -1.24
N THR A 106 0.02 12.76 -2.00
CA THR A 106 0.69 14.05 -2.06
C THR A 106 0.15 14.92 -0.93
N SER A 107 0.91 15.02 0.16
CA SER A 107 0.74 16.04 1.19
C SER A 107 1.27 17.40 0.72
#